data_AF-A0A923KPB2-F1
#
_entry.id   AF-A0A923KPB2-F1
#
_cell.length_a   1.000
_cell.length_b   1.000
_cell.length_c   1.000
_cell.angle_alpha   90.00
_cell.angle_beta   90.00
_cell.angle_gamma   90.00
#
_symmetry.space_group_name_H-M   'P 1'
#
loop_
_entity.id
_entity.type
_entity.pdbx_description
1 polymer ?
#
loop_
_entity_poly.entity_id
_entity_poly.type
_entity_poly.pdbx_seq_one_letter_code
_entity_poly.pdbx_strand_id
1 'polypeptide(L)'
;MHPFNKIRCNSIGYRQGFIEILPNIHQGHINIETWSVHPETDISNIDISDDQISDESVEGNTELEMSIDQAEQLIALLQAAISEVKSGG
;
A
#
# COMPACT_ATOMS: atom_id res chain seq x y z
N MET A 1 -16.18 -8.43 -3.29
CA MET A 1 -15.15 -7.39 -3.04
C MET A 1 -14.55 -7.71 -1.68
N HIS A 2 -13.25 -7.99 -1.61
CA HIS A 2 -12.61 -8.21 -0.30
C HIS A 2 -12.66 -6.89 0.47
N PRO A 3 -13.11 -6.87 1.73
CA PRO A 3 -13.32 -5.63 2.49
C PRO A 3 -12.03 -4.87 2.82
N PHE A 4 -10.86 -5.43 2.50
CA PHE A 4 -9.56 -4.86 2.85
C PHE A 4 -8.61 -4.99 1.67
N ASN A 5 -8.72 -4.05 0.73
CA ASN A 5 -7.79 -3.93 -0.38
C ASN A 5 -6.75 -2.81 -0.15
N LYS A 6 -6.89 -2.00 0.91
CA LYS A 6 -5.85 -1.04 1.32
C LYS A 6 -5.24 -1.36 2.68
N ILE A 7 -3.98 -1.01 2.83
CA ILE A 7 -3.16 -1.13 4.03
C ILE A 7 -2.74 0.28 4.42
N ARG A 8 -3.00 0.67 5.66
CA ARG A 8 -2.51 1.93 6.22
C ARG A 8 -1.14 1.72 6.86
N CYS A 9 -0.17 2.52 6.43
CA CYS A 9 1.20 2.51 6.92
C CYS A 9 1.46 3.81 7.69
N ASN A 10 1.30 3.81 9.02
CA ASN A 10 1.46 5.01 9.85
C ASN A 10 2.31 4.80 11.11
N SER A 11 3.08 3.72 11.19
CA SER A 11 3.97 3.45 12.32
C SER A 11 5.18 4.39 12.40
N ILE A 12 5.57 4.98 11.26
CA ILE A 12 6.63 5.99 11.14
C ILE A 12 6.03 7.25 10.53
N GLY A 13 5.78 8.28 11.35
CA GLY A 13 4.97 9.45 10.95
C GLY A 13 5.49 10.23 9.74
N TYR A 14 6.81 10.31 9.53
CA TYR A 14 7.38 10.99 8.36
C TYR A 14 7.52 10.08 7.13
N ARG A 15 7.11 8.80 7.23
CA ARG A 15 7.04 7.81 6.14
C ARG A 15 5.67 7.15 6.14
N GLN A 16 4.63 7.98 6.19
CA GLN A 16 3.27 7.52 6.31
C GLN A 16 2.55 7.50 4.97
N GLY A 17 1.51 6.66 4.86
CA GLY A 17 0.81 6.47 3.61
C GLY A 17 -0.12 5.28 3.57
N PHE A 18 -0.50 4.91 2.35
CA PHE A 18 -1.37 3.78 2.05
C PHE A 18 -0.78 2.91 0.94
N ILE A 19 -1.11 1.63 0.97
CA ILE A 19 -0.91 0.69 -0.15
C ILE A 19 -2.27 0.13 -0.51
N GLU A 20 -2.72 0.29 -1.76
CA GLU A 20 -3.94 -0.30 -2.30
C GLU A 20 -3.61 -1.39 -3.33
N ILE A 21 -4.37 -2.49 -3.31
CA ILE A 21 -4.20 -3.64 -4.19
C ILE A 21 -5.53 -3.94 -4.88
N LEU A 22 -5.58 -3.77 -6.20
CA LEU A 22 -6.81 -3.98 -6.98
C LEU A 22 -6.59 -5.02 -8.09
N PRO A 23 -7.42 -6.09 -8.16
CA PRO A 23 -7.30 -7.07 -9.23
C PRO A 23 -8.04 -6.60 -10.49
N ASN A 24 -7.48 -6.92 -11.66
CA ASN A 24 -8.13 -6.78 -12.96
C ASN A 24 -8.62 -5.35 -13.30
N ILE A 25 -7.88 -4.31 -12.90
CA ILE A 25 -8.02 -2.99 -13.57
C ILE A 25 -7.70 -3.18 -15.06
N HIS A 26 -6.58 -3.85 -15.34
CA HIS A 26 -6.28 -4.46 -16.62
C HIS A 26 -6.37 -5.99 -16.53
N GLN A 27 -6.91 -6.64 -17.57
CA GLN A 27 -7.15 -8.09 -17.56
C GLN A 27 -5.87 -8.87 -17.26
N GLY A 28 -5.93 -9.74 -16.24
CA GLY A 28 -4.80 -10.60 -15.85
C GLY A 28 -3.68 -9.88 -15.08
N HIS A 29 -3.90 -8.63 -14.67
CA HIS A 29 -2.97 -7.85 -13.89
C HIS A 29 -3.51 -7.51 -12.51
N ILE A 30 -2.59 -7.19 -11.60
CA ILE A 30 -2.83 -6.71 -10.26
C ILE A 30 -2.21 -5.31 -10.18
N ASN A 31 -3.02 -4.30 -9.88
CA ASN A 31 -2.55 -2.96 -9.59
C ASN A 31 -2.10 -2.88 -8.13
N ILE A 32 -0.90 -2.35 -7.91
CA ILE A 32 -0.43 -1.91 -6.60
C ILE A 32 -0.25 -0.40 -6.66
N GLU A 33 -1.00 0.29 -5.83
CA GLU A 33 -0.97 1.74 -5.73
C GLU A 33 -0.45 2.14 -4.35
N THR A 34 0.44 3.13 -4.32
CA THR A 34 1.00 3.66 -3.08
C THR A 34 0.78 5.16 -2.99
N TRP A 35 0.30 5.61 -1.84
CA TRP A 35 0.12 7.03 -1.53
C TRP A 35 1.08 7.43 -0.43
N SER A 36 2.00 8.35 -0.71
CA SER A 36 2.82 9.03 0.31
C SER A 36 2.02 10.21 0.85
N VAL A 37 1.81 10.25 2.15
CA VAL A 37 1.01 11.30 2.81
C VAL A 37 1.92 12.23 3.60
N HIS A 38 1.63 13.54 3.50
CA HIS A 38 2.39 14.59 4.17
C HIS A 38 2.50 14.32 5.68
N PRO A 39 3.69 14.45 6.30
CA PRO A 39 3.93 14.07 7.70
C PRO A 39 3.02 14.74 8.73
N GLU A 40 2.49 15.92 8.42
CA GLU A 40 1.59 16.68 9.31
C GLU A 40 0.12 16.26 9.18
N THR A 41 -0.23 15.42 8.20
CA THR A 41 -1.58 14.89 8.06
C THR A 41 -1.76 13.71 9.03
N ASP A 42 -2.80 13.74 9.87
CA ASP A 42 -3.15 12.62 10.73
C ASP A 42 -4.07 11.63 10.00
N ILE A 43 -3.52 10.46 9.68
CA ILE A 43 -4.28 9.38 9.02
C ILE A 43 -4.75 8.28 9.98
N SER A 44 -4.59 8.45 11.30
CA SER A 44 -4.88 7.41 12.30
C SER A 44 -6.36 6.99 12.37
N ASN A 45 -7.27 7.90 12.00
CA ASN A 45 -8.71 7.67 12.03
C ASN A 45 -9.37 7.70 10.63
N ILE A 46 -8.57 7.81 9.57
CA ILE A 46 -9.08 7.73 8.20
C ILE A 46 -9.39 6.27 7.89
N ASP A 47 -10.66 6.00 7.56
CA ASP A 47 -11.08 4.67 7.12
C ASP A 47 -10.56 4.40 5.70
N ILE A 48 -10.28 3.13 5.42
CA ILE A 48 -9.68 2.67 4.16
C ILE A 48 -10.58 2.94 2.95
N SER A 49 -11.90 3.04 3.17
CA SER A 49 -12.88 3.37 2.14
C SER A 49 -13.23 4.86 2.05
N ASP A 50 -12.65 5.70 2.89
CA ASP A 50 -13.07 7.11 3.02
C ASP A 50 -12.30 8.00 2.04
N ASP A 51 -13.04 8.81 1.27
CA ASP A 51 -12.53 9.89 0.41
C ASP A 51 -12.03 11.10 1.24
N GLN A 52 -11.51 10.84 2.45
CA GLN A 52 -11.21 11.87 3.46
C GLN A 52 -9.79 12.43 3.36
N ILE A 53 -8.94 11.86 2.51
CA ILE A 53 -7.62 12.41 2.23
C ILE A 53 -7.77 13.37 1.08
N SER A 54 -7.49 14.65 1.32
CA SER A 54 -7.46 15.64 0.27
C SER A 54 -6.20 15.48 -0.58
N ASP A 55 -6.26 15.88 -1.85
CA ASP A 55 -5.12 15.81 -2.77
C ASP A 55 -3.91 16.59 -2.23
N GLU A 56 -4.14 17.67 -1.47
CA GLU A 56 -3.07 18.47 -0.86
C GLU A 56 -2.31 17.74 0.25
N SER A 57 -2.91 16.72 0.85
CA SER A 57 -2.27 15.86 1.84
C SER A 57 -1.41 14.76 1.21
N VAL A 58 -1.52 14.51 -0.09
CA VAL A 58 -0.74 13.50 -0.81
C VAL A 58 0.50 14.13 -1.44
N GLU A 59 1.69 13.73 -0.98
CA GLU A 59 2.96 14.21 -1.54
C GLU A 59 3.36 13.46 -2.82
N GLY A 60 2.82 12.25 -3.00
CA GLY A 60 3.09 11.44 -4.17
C GLY A 60 2.22 10.21 -4.25
N ASN A 61 1.87 9.85 -5.48
CA ASN A 61 1.17 8.64 -5.84
C ASN A 61 2.05 7.83 -6.81
N THR A 62 2.04 6.51 -6.68
CA THR A 62 2.62 5.62 -7.69
C THR A 62 1.73 4.41 -7.87
N GLU A 63 1.37 4.14 -9.12
CA GLU A 63 0.62 2.97 -9.55
C GLU A 63 1.53 2.04 -10.37
N LEU A 64 1.52 0.76 -10.04
CA LEU A 64 2.25 -0.28 -10.74
C LEU A 64 1.31 -1.45 -11.08
N GLU A 65 1.22 -1.76 -12.37
CA GLU A 65 0.49 -2.93 -12.86
C GLU A 65 1.44 -4.13 -12.96
N MET A 66 1.07 -5.21 -12.30
CA MET A 66 1.88 -6.41 -12.22
C MET A 66 1.16 -7.59 -12.86
N SER A 67 1.90 -8.43 -13.58
CA SER A 67 1.38 -9.75 -13.96
C SER A 67 1.23 -10.64 -12.71
N ILE A 68 0.51 -11.76 -12.86
CA ILE A 68 0.37 -12.76 -11.79
C ILE A 68 1.75 -13.24 -11.31
N ASP A 69 2.65 -13.61 -12.22
CA ASP A 69 4.00 -14.10 -11.88
C ASP A 69 4.81 -13.06 -11.07
N GLN A 70 4.71 -11.78 -11.45
CA GLN A 70 5.38 -10.70 -10.72
C GLN A 70 4.78 -10.52 -9.31
N ALA A 71 3.46 -10.65 -9.18
CA ALA A 71 2.79 -10.57 -7.87
C ALA A 71 3.19 -11.72 -6.95
N GLU A 72 3.28 -12.94 -7.48
CA GLU A 72 3.79 -14.10 -6.74
C GLU A 72 5.25 -13.90 -6.30
N GLN A 73 6.10 -13.33 -7.17
CA GLN A 73 7.47 -12.99 -6.81
C GLN A 73 7.54 -11.95 -5.69
N LEU A 74 6.71 -10.91 -5.74
CA LEU A 74 6.62 -9.90 -4.68
C LEU A 74 6.20 -10.54 -3.34
N ILE A 75 5.21 -11.43 -3.35
CA ILE A 75 4.77 -12.16 -2.15
C ILE A 75 5.94 -12.94 -1.54
N ALA A 76 6.72 -13.66 -2.35
CA ALA A 76 7.86 -14.42 -1.88
C ALA A 76 8.95 -13.52 -1.26
N LEU A 77 9.27 -12.39 -1.90
CA LEU A 77 10.24 -11.42 -1.39
C LEU A 77 9.77 -10.78 -0.07
N LEU A 78 8.49 -10.42 0.02
CA LEU A 78 7.92 -9.83 1.23
C LEU A 78 7.93 -10.84 2.39
N GLN A 79 7.60 -12.11 2.14
CA GLN A 79 7.67 -13.18 3.13
C GLN A 79 9.10 -13.40 3.65
N ALA A 80 10.09 -13.34 2.75
CA ALA A 80 11.50 -13.43 3.13
C ALA A 80 11.91 -12.27 4.05
N ALA A 81 11.59 -11.03 3.66
CA ALA A 81 11.89 -9.84 4.46
C ALA A 81 11.21 -9.86 5.85
N ILE A 82 9.95 -10.32 5.92
CA ILE A 82 9.25 -10.51 7.20
C ILE A 82 9.99 -11.52 8.09
N SER A 83 10.46 -12.62 7.50
CA SER A 83 11.17 -13.67 8.24
C SER A 83 12.49 -13.15 8.81
N GLU A 84 13.24 -12.40 8.01
CA GLU A 84 14.50 -11.75 8.41
C GLU A 84 14.30 -10.81 9.62
N VAL A 85 13.32 -9.90 9.54
CA VAL A 85 13.00 -8.96 10.63
C VAL A 85 12.56 -9.70 11.90
N LYS A 86 11.77 -10.77 11.78
CA LYS A 86 11.35 -11.59 12.95
C LYS A 86 12.50 -12.34 13.60
N SER A 87 13.51 -12.73 12.82
CA SER A 87 14.70 -13.41 13.36
C SER A 87 15.72 -12.46 14.00
N GLY A 88 15.49 -11.15 13.96
CA GLY A 88 16.32 -10.15 14.63
C GLY A 88 17.35 -9.44 13.74
N GLY A 89 17.40 -9.75 12.44
CA GLY A 89 18.38 -9.20 11.50
C GLY A 89 19.80 -9.69 11.72
#